data_AF-A0A2Z3H9S5-F1
#
_entry.id   AF-A0A2Z3H9S5-F1
#
_cell.length_a   1.000
_cell.length_b   1.000
_cell.length_c   1.000
_cell.angle_alpha   90.00
_cell.angle_beta   90.00
_cell.angle_gamma   90.00
#
_symmetry.space_group_name_H-M   'P 1'
#
loop_
_entity.id
_entity.type
_entity.pdbx_description
1 polymer ?
#
loop_
_entity_poly.entity_id
_entity_poly.type
_entity_poly.pdbx_seq_one_letter_code
_entity_poly.pdbx_strand_id
1 'polypeptide(L)'
;MTTGHAGRTARAAGLAAVFAGLALGLAVAVSPPRAAVAAQDDKKEPPRPTEAQKKDHALLGASQCKKCHSVADRKAAGLEEYEETKAYDFIRLSENIVWSAHDLHSTAYRSLLTEETAKGSKFTPNKTAERMEQKLRKYKGDSYRVATDTACLACHASVRQPVDKVPPDAWKAGKLTAGNLAGGSFTSLEGVGCEMCHGHGTMYQTVHQASREGDTNPGALKVVDWRLFPTAVKTEWGLNNLRDPAVAAQTCASCHIGNKAEGRFVTHDMFAAGHPPLPPLDLMAYTREQPRHWGFAGDMPFITKMAENKATADKAFALYRYRAGESLVARRFAESALAVLGATAGLGAQLADDAKAKGDGLDFSAFDCYSCHHNLKYPSERQDRGYVGRPGRPLYRPAAFALARLVLDHAGGMTGGESLKGAANELDKLELELADAFTVKTYGDADKVKAATAKLAAWSEGVRKKLEPVRYTPEEVAKLFTKLTAVASDAKKPVGDPEVAQLYLWAAETLYLDLQPKELTDKAVEPKALKAMRDGIAASVVTRLRPDTDFYYEQRFVEGKSSPIEKPTTNDSVERRLEKRMDIFNAFRGDPFRMAVEGLKLPK
;
A
#
# COMPACT_ATOMS: atom_id res chain seq x y z
N MET A 1 -13.73 20.07 -38.86
CA MET A 1 -13.92 21.25 -39.73
C MET A 1 -13.87 22.51 -38.86
N THR A 2 -13.47 23.64 -39.44
CA THR A 2 -13.49 25.04 -38.92
C THR A 2 -14.86 25.43 -38.31
N THR A 3 -15.09 26.38 -37.40
CA THR A 3 -14.33 27.47 -36.70
C THR A 3 -14.80 27.55 -35.22
N GLY A 4 -14.18 28.26 -34.26
CA GLY A 4 -12.99 29.13 -34.29
C GLY A 4 -12.76 29.86 -32.94
N HIS A 5 -11.90 30.89 -32.96
CA HIS A 5 -11.51 31.78 -31.85
C HIS A 5 -12.29 33.11 -31.83
N ALA A 6 -12.78 33.55 -30.66
CA ALA A 6 -12.96 34.95 -30.27
C ALA A 6 -13.10 35.06 -28.74
N GLY A 7 -12.58 36.13 -28.10
CA GLY A 7 -12.86 36.38 -26.66
C GLY A 7 -11.70 36.70 -25.72
N ARG A 8 -10.57 37.25 -26.19
CA ARG A 8 -9.58 37.92 -25.31
C ARG A 8 -9.61 39.43 -25.54
N THR A 9 -10.18 40.18 -24.60
CA THR A 9 -9.77 41.55 -24.15
C THR A 9 -10.87 42.18 -23.29
N ALA A 10 -10.71 42.17 -21.96
CA ALA A 10 -11.32 43.17 -21.07
C ALA A 10 -10.70 43.07 -19.66
N ARG A 11 -10.40 44.24 -19.07
CA ARG A 11 -9.99 44.52 -17.67
C ARG A 11 -8.50 44.64 -17.39
N ALA A 12 -7.96 45.79 -17.77
CA ALA A 12 -6.89 46.46 -17.03
C ALA A 12 -7.44 47.81 -16.51
N ALA A 13 -7.79 47.88 -15.23
CA ALA A 13 -8.02 49.09 -14.42
C ALA A 13 -8.40 48.67 -12.99
N GLY A 14 -7.83 49.30 -11.96
CA GLY A 14 -8.22 49.07 -10.55
C GLY A 14 -7.13 48.49 -9.63
N LEU A 15 -5.90 49.01 -9.70
CA LEU A 15 -4.81 48.67 -8.78
C LEU A 15 -4.49 49.90 -7.89
N ALA A 16 -5.35 50.18 -6.91
CA ALA A 16 -5.13 51.11 -5.79
C ALA A 16 -6.23 50.91 -4.73
N ALA A 17 -5.84 50.85 -3.45
CA ALA A 17 -6.63 50.36 -2.30
C ALA A 17 -7.01 48.86 -2.43
N VAL A 18 -6.75 47.98 -1.45
CA VAL A 18 -6.52 48.19 -0.01
C VAL A 18 -5.26 47.46 0.45
N PHE A 19 -4.23 48.21 0.86
CA PHE A 19 -3.08 47.72 1.64
C PHE A 19 -3.10 48.38 3.03
N ALA A 20 -4.12 48.04 3.84
CA ALA A 20 -4.20 48.37 5.26
C ALA A 20 -5.26 47.48 5.92
N GLY A 21 -4.84 46.49 6.71
CA GLY A 21 -5.76 45.52 7.31
C GLY A 21 -5.08 44.24 7.83
N LEU A 22 -3.92 44.36 8.46
CA LEU A 22 -3.11 43.22 8.89
C LEU A 22 -2.56 43.44 10.32
N ALA A 23 -3.47 43.49 11.29
CA ALA A 23 -3.20 43.32 12.72
C ALA A 23 -4.51 43.00 13.48
N LEU A 24 -4.41 42.21 14.55
CA LEU A 24 -5.48 41.88 15.53
C LEU A 24 -6.70 41.09 15.00
N GLY A 25 -6.50 39.79 14.81
CA GLY A 25 -7.55 38.78 14.97
C GLY A 25 -7.11 37.78 16.05
N LEU A 26 -7.69 37.85 17.25
CA LEU A 26 -7.33 36.96 18.36
C LEU A 26 -7.63 35.49 18.02
N ALA A 27 -6.71 34.60 18.41
CA ALA A 27 -6.90 33.16 18.31
C ALA A 27 -7.98 32.67 19.29
N VAL A 28 -9.23 32.58 18.83
CA VAL A 28 -10.24 31.72 19.46
C VAL A 28 -10.17 30.36 18.79
N ALA A 29 -9.38 29.46 19.37
CA ALA A 29 -9.29 28.07 18.92
C ALA A 29 -10.58 27.32 19.26
N VAL A 30 -11.61 27.47 18.43
CA VAL A 30 -12.79 26.60 18.47
C VAL A 30 -12.33 25.21 18.05
N SER A 31 -12.08 24.36 19.05
CA SER A 31 -11.75 22.96 18.81
C SER A 31 -12.92 22.29 18.08
N PRO A 32 -12.68 21.51 17.02
CA PRO A 32 -13.75 20.73 16.41
C PRO A 32 -14.34 19.79 17.47
N PRO A 33 -15.63 19.45 17.40
CA PRO A 33 -16.25 18.54 18.35
C PRO A 33 -15.48 17.22 18.32
N ARG A 34 -14.76 16.96 19.42
CA ARG A 34 -14.04 15.71 19.66
C ARG A 34 -15.10 14.62 19.60
N ALA A 35 -14.97 13.67 18.67
CA ALA A 35 -15.84 12.51 18.65
C ALA A 35 -15.85 11.92 20.07
N ALA A 36 -17.04 11.75 20.65
CA ALA A 36 -17.18 11.33 22.03
C ALA A 36 -16.63 9.92 22.16
N VAL A 37 -15.37 9.81 22.61
CA VAL A 37 -14.79 8.55 23.05
C VAL A 37 -15.65 8.09 24.20
N ALA A 38 -16.40 7.01 24.00
CA ALA A 38 -17.27 6.44 25.02
C ALA A 38 -16.47 6.28 26.32
N ALA A 39 -16.92 6.95 27.39
CA ALA A 39 -16.21 6.97 28.66
C ALA A 39 -16.09 5.54 29.19
N GLN A 40 -14.87 5.12 29.51
CA GLN A 40 -14.65 3.89 30.26
C GLN A 40 -14.89 4.16 31.74
N ASP A 41 -15.86 3.47 32.34
CA ASP A 41 -15.89 3.32 33.79
C ASP A 41 -14.69 2.47 34.28
N ASP A 42 -14.26 2.77 35.50
CA ASP A 42 -12.95 2.48 36.09
C ASP A 42 -12.29 1.12 35.80
N LYS A 43 -11.05 1.18 35.29
CA LYS A 43 -9.85 0.48 35.81
C LYS A 43 -8.60 0.85 34.99
N LYS A 44 -7.77 1.76 35.52
CA LYS A 44 -6.42 2.20 35.07
C LYS A 44 -6.18 2.34 33.56
N GLU A 45 -5.72 3.53 33.14
CA GLU A 45 -5.17 3.74 31.79
C GLU A 45 -4.09 2.68 31.48
N PRO A 46 -4.08 2.08 30.27
CA PRO A 46 -3.05 1.13 29.86
C PRO A 46 -1.63 1.68 30.07
N PRO A 47 -0.68 0.84 30.52
CA PRO A 47 0.70 1.28 30.68
C PRO A 47 1.25 1.80 29.35
N ARG A 48 1.96 2.93 29.42
CA ARG A 48 2.70 3.55 28.31
C ARG A 48 4.19 3.26 28.47
N PRO A 49 4.98 3.25 27.39
CA PRO A 49 6.42 3.07 27.50
C PRO A 49 7.09 4.30 28.11
N THR A 50 8.08 4.06 28.97
CA THR A 50 8.96 5.10 29.50
C THR A 50 9.86 5.70 28.41
N GLU A 51 10.37 6.91 28.64
CA GLU A 51 11.35 7.54 27.74
C GLU A 51 12.66 6.75 27.58
N ALA A 52 13.00 5.88 28.55
CA ALA A 52 14.10 4.93 28.40
C ALA A 52 13.75 3.84 27.38
N GLN A 53 12.58 3.20 27.52
CA GLN A 53 12.13 2.17 26.58
C GLN A 53 11.98 2.70 25.14
N LYS A 54 11.49 3.94 24.97
CA LYS A 54 11.43 4.61 23.65
C LYS A 54 12.81 4.75 23.00
N LYS A 55 13.85 5.09 23.78
CA LYS A 55 15.23 5.19 23.29
C LYS A 55 15.82 3.83 22.89
N ASP A 56 15.38 2.75 23.50
CA ASP A 56 15.91 1.40 23.25
C ASP A 56 15.20 0.65 22.11
N HIS A 57 14.23 1.27 21.43
CA HIS A 57 13.54 0.67 20.29
C HIS A 57 14.52 0.29 19.15
N ALA A 58 14.43 -0.97 18.74
CA ALA A 58 15.28 -1.62 17.75
C ALA A 58 14.66 -2.95 17.26
N LEU A 59 15.23 -3.46 16.18
CA LEU A 59 14.82 -4.71 15.52
C LEU A 59 15.10 -5.92 16.42
N LEU A 60 14.07 -6.73 16.64
CA LEU A 60 14.11 -7.96 17.42
C LEU A 60 14.40 -9.19 16.53
N GLY A 61 13.92 -9.15 15.28
CA GLY A 61 13.99 -10.20 14.26
C GLY A 61 12.88 -11.25 14.42
N ALA A 62 12.40 -11.80 13.30
CA ALA A 62 11.36 -12.84 13.29
C ALA A 62 11.75 -14.09 14.11
N SER A 63 13.04 -14.26 14.42
CA SER A 63 13.56 -15.27 15.37
C SER A 63 12.87 -15.30 16.73
N GLN A 64 12.36 -14.17 17.22
CA GLN A 64 11.58 -14.10 18.46
C GLN A 64 10.09 -14.29 18.20
N CYS A 65 9.53 -13.62 17.19
CA CYS A 65 8.11 -13.72 16.82
C CYS A 65 7.70 -15.17 16.51
N LYS A 66 8.56 -15.94 15.84
CA LYS A 66 8.31 -17.34 15.47
C LYS A 66 8.18 -18.30 16.65
N LYS A 67 8.57 -17.92 17.88
CA LYS A 67 8.33 -18.72 19.08
C LYS A 67 6.83 -18.96 19.32
N CYS A 68 6.01 -18.00 18.89
CA CYS A 68 4.57 -18.00 19.08
C CYS A 68 3.80 -18.09 17.73
N HIS A 69 4.32 -17.41 16.71
CA HIS A 69 3.70 -17.34 15.38
C HIS A 69 4.19 -18.43 14.42
N SER A 70 4.53 -19.62 14.90
CA SER A 70 4.90 -20.76 14.03
C SER A 70 4.27 -22.09 14.44
N VAL A 71 2.98 -22.05 14.75
CA VAL A 71 2.15 -23.24 14.98
C VAL A 71 1.27 -23.49 13.75
N ALA A 72 1.38 -24.68 13.16
CA ALA A 72 0.66 -25.04 11.94
C ALA A 72 -0.79 -25.48 12.21
N ASP A 73 -1.01 -26.29 13.25
CA ASP A 73 -2.32 -26.71 13.71
C ASP A 73 -2.67 -26.07 15.05
N ARG A 74 -3.78 -25.33 15.09
CA ARG A 74 -4.28 -24.65 16.28
C ARG A 74 -4.74 -25.61 17.38
N LYS A 75 -5.01 -26.89 17.05
CA LYS A 75 -5.44 -27.94 17.99
C LYS A 75 -4.28 -28.79 18.51
N ALA A 76 -3.31 -29.17 17.67
CA ALA A 76 -2.13 -29.91 18.09
C ALA A 76 -1.03 -29.06 18.75
N ALA A 77 -1.26 -27.76 18.98
CA ALA A 77 -0.30 -26.86 19.61
C ALA A 77 0.17 -27.38 20.99
N GLY A 78 -0.75 -27.90 21.81
CA GLY A 78 -0.47 -28.30 23.20
C GLY A 78 0.03 -27.17 24.11
N LEU A 79 -0.08 -25.92 23.65
CA LEU A 79 0.37 -24.74 24.37
C LEU A 79 -0.76 -24.23 25.26
N GLU A 80 -0.69 -24.60 26.54
CA GLU A 80 -1.60 -24.19 27.62
C GLU A 80 -1.99 -22.71 27.53
N GLU A 81 -1.02 -21.80 27.37
CA GLU A 81 -1.23 -20.35 27.22
C GLU A 81 -2.23 -19.96 26.10
N TYR A 82 -2.30 -20.71 25.00
CA TYR A 82 -3.24 -20.42 23.90
C TYR A 82 -4.65 -20.96 24.15
N GLU A 83 -4.77 -22.03 24.90
CA GLU A 83 -6.06 -22.56 25.36
C GLU A 83 -6.65 -21.68 26.47
N GLU A 84 -5.81 -21.27 27.43
CA GLU A 84 -6.11 -20.34 28.51
C GLU A 84 -6.52 -18.96 27.96
N THR A 85 -5.79 -18.39 27.02
CA THR A 85 -6.07 -17.04 26.51
C THR A 85 -6.98 -17.00 25.28
N LYS A 86 -7.42 -18.15 24.75
CA LYS A 86 -8.13 -18.29 23.46
C LYS A 86 -7.44 -17.55 22.32
N ALA A 87 -6.11 -17.66 22.20
CA ALA A 87 -5.34 -16.92 21.20
C ALA A 87 -5.78 -17.22 19.76
N TYR A 88 -6.23 -18.45 19.50
CA TYR A 88 -6.75 -18.91 18.20
C TYR A 88 -8.04 -18.20 17.71
N ASP A 89 -8.76 -17.50 18.58
CA ASP A 89 -9.92 -16.67 18.23
C ASP A 89 -9.51 -15.27 17.73
N PHE A 90 -8.22 -14.92 17.81
CA PHE A 90 -7.70 -13.57 17.54
C PHE A 90 -6.51 -13.52 16.54
N ILE A 91 -5.73 -14.60 16.44
CA ILE A 91 -4.60 -14.76 15.51
C ILE A 91 -4.62 -16.14 14.83
N ARG A 92 -3.88 -16.29 13.72
CA ARG A 92 -3.80 -17.54 12.96
C ARG A 92 -2.78 -18.53 13.54
N LEU A 93 -1.79 -18.04 14.29
CA LEU A 93 -0.62 -18.76 14.86
C LEU A 93 0.40 -19.29 13.83
N SER A 94 0.05 -19.37 12.56
CA SER A 94 0.91 -19.85 11.48
C SER A 94 1.61 -18.73 10.69
N GLU A 95 1.55 -17.49 11.16
CA GLU A 95 1.94 -16.30 10.38
C GLU A 95 3.39 -16.36 9.88
N ASN A 96 4.37 -16.69 10.74
CA ASN A 96 5.76 -16.78 10.31
C ASN A 96 6.03 -18.02 9.42
N ILE A 97 5.26 -19.11 9.52
CA ILE A 97 5.39 -20.25 8.59
C ILE A 97 4.99 -19.78 7.18
N VAL A 98 3.82 -19.14 7.06
CA VAL A 98 3.30 -18.62 5.80
C VAL A 98 4.24 -17.57 5.20
N TRP A 99 4.68 -16.61 6.01
CA TRP A 99 5.59 -15.54 5.58
C TRP A 99 6.96 -16.09 5.11
N SER A 100 7.63 -16.89 5.93
CA SER A 100 9.01 -17.34 5.64
C SER A 100 9.12 -18.31 4.45
N ALA A 101 8.03 -18.98 4.09
CA ALA A 101 8.01 -19.96 3.00
C ALA A 101 7.40 -19.41 1.67
N HIS A 102 6.47 -18.44 1.73
CA HIS A 102 5.70 -18.00 0.55
C HIS A 102 5.77 -16.50 0.24
N ASP A 103 6.13 -15.68 1.23
CA ASP A 103 6.16 -14.23 1.04
C ASP A 103 7.49 -13.80 0.44
N LEU A 104 7.41 -13.09 -0.68
CA LEU A 104 8.57 -12.58 -1.39
C LEU A 104 9.37 -11.59 -0.52
N HIS A 105 8.71 -10.88 0.38
CA HIS A 105 9.34 -9.98 1.36
C HIS A 105 10.42 -10.68 2.19
N SER A 106 10.16 -11.91 2.66
CA SER A 106 11.12 -12.71 3.43
C SER A 106 12.44 -12.97 2.69
N THR A 107 12.41 -12.90 1.36
CA THR A 107 13.55 -13.15 0.46
C THR A 107 14.07 -11.91 -0.26
N ALA A 108 13.51 -10.72 -0.01
CA ALA A 108 13.75 -9.50 -0.81
C ALA A 108 15.23 -9.15 -0.99
N TYR A 109 16.05 -9.30 0.06
CA TYR A 109 17.50 -9.06 0.00
C TYR A 109 18.22 -9.95 -1.04
N ARG A 110 17.77 -11.19 -1.22
CA ARG A 110 18.37 -12.13 -2.20
C ARG A 110 18.25 -11.60 -3.62
N SER A 111 17.28 -10.71 -3.90
CA SER A 111 17.17 -10.04 -5.20
C SER A 111 18.29 -9.05 -5.49
N LEU A 112 19.11 -8.67 -4.50
CA LEU A 112 20.29 -7.81 -4.66
C LEU A 112 21.60 -8.59 -4.88
N LEU A 113 21.57 -9.92 -4.81
CA LEU A 113 22.80 -10.71 -4.90
C LEU A 113 23.26 -10.87 -6.35
N THR A 114 24.50 -10.47 -6.62
CA THR A 114 25.28 -10.66 -7.86
C THR A 114 26.12 -11.93 -7.79
N GLU A 115 26.77 -12.35 -8.89
CA GLU A 115 27.65 -13.54 -8.86
C GLU A 115 28.80 -13.34 -7.87
N GLU A 116 29.35 -12.12 -7.82
CA GLU A 116 30.43 -11.75 -6.90
C GLU A 116 29.96 -11.77 -5.44
N THR A 117 28.80 -11.18 -5.14
CA THR A 117 28.31 -11.00 -3.76
C THR A 117 27.65 -12.26 -3.18
N ALA A 118 27.14 -13.15 -4.04
CA ALA A 118 26.65 -14.48 -3.66
C ALA A 118 27.76 -15.53 -3.48
N LYS A 119 29.02 -15.23 -3.86
CA LYS A 119 30.13 -16.20 -3.83
C LYS A 119 30.32 -16.80 -2.43
N GLY A 120 30.34 -18.14 -2.37
CA GLY A 120 30.42 -18.90 -1.12
C GLY A 120 29.12 -18.96 -0.30
N SER A 121 28.03 -18.40 -0.82
CA SER A 121 26.68 -18.56 -0.25
C SER A 121 25.92 -19.71 -0.93
N LYS A 122 24.77 -20.09 -0.37
CA LYS A 122 23.80 -21.02 -0.97
C LYS A 122 22.76 -20.35 -1.88
N PHE A 123 22.87 -19.04 -2.11
CA PHE A 123 21.85 -18.25 -2.82
C PHE A 123 22.16 -18.13 -4.30
N THR A 124 21.12 -18.23 -5.13
CA THR A 124 21.23 -18.02 -6.58
C THR A 124 21.38 -16.52 -6.88
N PRO A 125 22.38 -16.09 -7.68
CA PRO A 125 22.51 -14.71 -8.16
C PRO A 125 21.29 -14.24 -8.97
N ASN A 126 21.03 -12.94 -8.92
CA ASN A 126 20.00 -12.27 -9.72
C ASN A 126 20.65 -11.47 -10.86
N LYS A 127 20.36 -11.86 -12.11
CA LYS A 127 20.80 -11.17 -13.33
C LYS A 127 20.42 -9.70 -13.40
N THR A 128 19.29 -9.31 -12.77
CA THR A 128 18.90 -7.90 -12.69
C THR A 128 19.80 -7.11 -11.74
N ALA A 129 20.22 -7.70 -10.61
CA ALA A 129 21.20 -7.09 -9.71
C ALA A 129 22.57 -6.96 -10.41
N GLU A 130 23.00 -7.99 -11.11
CA GLU A 130 24.25 -8.00 -11.91
C GLU A 130 24.25 -6.86 -12.93
N ARG A 131 23.20 -6.75 -13.75
CA ARG A 131 23.03 -5.68 -14.74
C ARG A 131 22.99 -4.28 -14.10
N MET A 132 22.31 -4.12 -12.96
CA MET A 132 22.28 -2.85 -12.23
C MET A 132 23.65 -2.48 -11.68
N GLU A 133 24.35 -3.41 -11.06
CA GLU A 133 25.67 -3.21 -10.47
C GLU A 133 26.69 -2.81 -11.54
N GLN A 134 26.75 -3.55 -12.66
CA GLN A 134 27.62 -3.24 -13.80
C GLN A 134 27.36 -1.85 -14.40
N LYS A 135 26.08 -1.45 -14.55
CA LYS A 135 25.74 -0.12 -15.07
C LYS A 135 26.05 0.99 -14.08
N LEU A 136 25.80 0.80 -12.79
CA LEU A 136 26.00 1.81 -11.76
C LEU A 136 27.48 1.97 -11.35
N ARG A 137 28.32 0.92 -11.44
CA ARG A 137 29.79 1.02 -11.24
C ARG A 137 30.43 2.09 -12.13
N LYS A 138 29.90 2.32 -13.35
CA LYS A 138 30.38 3.37 -14.27
C LYS A 138 30.29 4.79 -13.71
N TYR A 139 29.40 5.03 -12.73
CA TYR A 139 29.16 6.33 -12.12
C TYR A 139 29.51 6.36 -10.62
N LYS A 140 29.37 5.21 -9.92
CA LYS A 140 29.63 5.05 -8.48
C LYS A 140 31.01 4.42 -8.15
N GLY A 141 31.80 4.08 -9.17
CA GLY A 141 33.13 3.47 -9.04
C GLY A 141 33.11 1.93 -8.98
N ASP A 142 34.24 1.29 -9.28
CA ASP A 142 34.36 -0.17 -9.42
C ASP A 142 34.12 -0.96 -8.12
N SER A 143 34.24 -0.31 -6.96
CA SER A 143 33.93 -0.88 -5.65
C SER A 143 32.43 -0.85 -5.32
N TYR A 144 31.59 -0.24 -6.15
CA TYR A 144 30.15 -0.20 -5.95
C TYR A 144 29.51 -1.60 -5.99
N ARG A 145 28.67 -1.91 -5.00
CA ARG A 145 27.85 -3.13 -4.95
C ARG A 145 26.40 -2.79 -4.62
N VAL A 146 25.44 -3.34 -5.36
CA VAL A 146 24.00 -3.14 -5.08
C VAL A 146 23.58 -3.83 -3.79
N ALA A 147 24.23 -4.94 -3.43
CA ALA A 147 24.01 -5.68 -2.18
C ALA A 147 24.46 -4.93 -0.90
N THR A 148 25.17 -3.79 -1.05
CA THR A 148 25.60 -2.91 0.06
C THR A 148 25.27 -1.43 -0.17
N ASP A 149 24.46 -1.09 -1.17
CA ASP A 149 23.94 0.28 -1.32
C ASP A 149 22.78 0.49 -0.34
N THR A 150 22.88 1.46 0.56
CA THR A 150 21.87 1.71 1.58
C THR A 150 20.51 2.10 0.99
N ALA A 151 20.46 2.68 -0.21
CA ALA A 151 19.22 2.98 -0.92
C ALA A 151 18.53 1.71 -1.44
N CYS A 152 19.29 0.69 -1.84
CA CYS A 152 18.75 -0.64 -2.16
C CYS A 152 18.28 -1.36 -0.89
N LEU A 153 19.07 -1.29 0.18
CA LEU A 153 18.77 -1.97 1.45
C LEU A 153 17.53 -1.39 2.17
N ALA A 154 17.24 -0.10 2.00
CA ALA A 154 16.05 0.54 2.56
C ALA A 154 14.73 -0.15 2.17
N CYS A 155 14.67 -0.75 0.97
CA CYS A 155 13.51 -1.47 0.44
C CYS A 155 13.65 -3.00 0.50
N HIS A 156 14.87 -3.55 0.51
CA HIS A 156 15.12 -4.99 0.37
C HIS A 156 15.59 -5.71 1.65
N ALA A 157 15.99 -4.97 2.67
CA ALA A 157 16.53 -5.50 3.93
C ALA A 157 15.77 -4.93 5.14
N SER A 158 15.99 -5.52 6.32
CA SER A 158 15.37 -5.04 7.55
C SER A 158 16.27 -4.02 8.24
N VAL A 159 15.75 -2.82 8.50
CA VAL A 159 16.48 -1.76 9.22
C VAL A 159 16.47 -2.07 10.72
N ARG A 160 17.65 -2.02 11.35
CA ARG A 160 17.85 -2.39 12.76
C ARG A 160 17.23 -1.40 13.76
N GLN A 161 17.01 -0.16 13.35
CA GLN A 161 16.50 0.92 14.19
C GLN A 161 15.52 1.77 13.37
N PRO A 162 14.51 2.38 13.99
CA PRO A 162 13.56 3.24 13.29
C PRO A 162 14.21 4.56 12.83
N VAL A 163 13.57 5.21 11.85
CA VAL A 163 14.10 6.38 11.11
C VAL A 163 14.24 7.65 11.97
N ASP A 164 13.47 7.76 13.04
CA ASP A 164 13.54 8.83 14.04
C ASP A 164 14.77 8.69 14.96
N LYS A 165 15.28 7.47 15.14
CA LYS A 165 16.48 7.17 15.93
C LYS A 165 17.75 7.23 15.09
N VAL A 166 17.72 6.71 13.86
CA VAL A 166 18.84 6.84 12.91
C VAL A 166 18.29 7.23 11.54
N PRO A 167 18.50 8.48 11.10
CA PRO A 167 18.02 8.93 9.80
C PRO A 167 18.76 8.25 8.63
N PRO A 168 18.17 8.24 7.41
CA PRO A 168 18.71 7.47 6.29
C PRO A 168 20.12 7.82 5.80
N ASP A 169 20.56 9.07 6.01
CA ASP A 169 21.92 9.55 5.68
C ASP A 169 23.00 8.98 6.64
N ALA A 170 22.62 8.73 7.89
CA ALA A 170 23.47 8.06 8.87
C ALA A 170 23.60 6.54 8.64
N TRP A 171 22.71 5.92 7.85
CA TRP A 171 22.71 4.47 7.63
C TRP A 171 24.00 3.94 6.98
N LYS A 172 24.37 2.70 7.34
CA LYS A 172 25.53 1.95 6.81
C LYS A 172 25.15 0.50 6.55
N ALA A 173 25.57 -0.08 5.43
CA ALA A 173 25.21 -1.46 5.05
C ALA A 173 25.78 -2.55 5.97
N GLY A 174 26.90 -2.29 6.65
CA GLY A 174 27.68 -3.33 7.33
C GLY A 174 28.65 -4.03 6.38
N LYS A 175 29.29 -5.11 6.86
CA LYS A 175 30.24 -5.91 6.08
C LYS A 175 29.51 -7.05 5.36
N LEU A 176 29.68 -7.16 4.06
CA LEU A 176 29.20 -8.30 3.29
C LEU A 176 30.11 -9.53 3.51
N THR A 177 29.51 -10.68 3.84
CA THR A 177 30.17 -11.97 4.04
C THR A 177 29.29 -13.10 3.48
N ALA A 178 29.74 -13.79 2.43
CA ALA A 178 29.06 -14.94 1.81
C ALA A 178 27.53 -14.73 1.62
N GLY A 179 27.16 -13.69 0.88
CA GLY A 179 25.76 -13.34 0.60
C GLY A 179 24.94 -12.86 1.82
N ASN A 180 25.59 -12.41 2.90
CA ASN A 180 24.91 -11.86 4.09
C ASN A 180 25.59 -10.58 4.60
N LEU A 181 24.84 -9.69 5.25
CA LEU A 181 25.34 -8.48 5.90
C LEU A 181 25.57 -8.70 7.40
N ALA A 182 26.77 -8.39 7.87
CA ALA A 182 27.17 -8.41 9.26
C ALA A 182 27.47 -6.99 9.78
N GLY A 183 26.82 -6.60 10.88
CA GLY A 183 26.91 -5.24 11.44
C GLY A 183 26.11 -4.20 10.64
N GLY A 184 26.42 -2.91 10.84
CA GLY A 184 25.72 -1.81 10.18
C GLY A 184 24.30 -1.55 10.70
N SER A 185 23.53 -0.80 9.91
CA SER A 185 22.14 -0.39 10.18
C SER A 185 21.10 -1.38 9.67
N PHE A 186 21.51 -2.43 8.93
CA PHE A 186 20.61 -3.39 8.30
C PHE A 186 20.90 -4.82 8.76
N THR A 187 19.96 -5.73 8.50
CA THR A 187 20.21 -7.17 8.51
C THR A 187 19.65 -7.80 7.24
N SER A 188 20.36 -8.79 6.72
CA SER A 188 19.98 -9.58 5.55
C SER A 188 19.57 -11.02 5.88
N LEU A 189 19.58 -11.40 7.17
CA LEU A 189 19.16 -12.73 7.62
C LEU A 189 17.71 -13.01 7.21
N GLU A 190 16.92 -11.93 7.21
CA GLU A 190 15.59 -11.78 6.65
C GLU A 190 15.70 -10.71 5.56
N GLY A 191 14.84 -10.75 4.54
CA GLY A 191 14.68 -9.62 3.62
C GLY A 191 13.97 -8.45 4.31
N VAL A 192 12.73 -8.19 3.89
CA VAL A 192 11.78 -7.35 4.63
C VAL A 192 11.10 -8.22 5.68
N GLY A 193 11.62 -8.16 6.92
CA GLY A 193 11.15 -8.88 8.09
C GLY A 193 9.82 -8.35 8.65
N CYS A 194 9.17 -9.12 9.52
CA CYS A 194 7.84 -8.80 10.08
C CYS A 194 7.76 -7.36 10.62
N GLU A 195 8.80 -6.90 11.31
CA GLU A 195 8.88 -5.59 11.96
C GLU A 195 8.99 -4.41 10.99
N MET A 196 9.35 -4.64 9.73
CA MET A 196 9.28 -3.58 8.71
C MET A 196 7.83 -3.21 8.37
N CYS A 197 6.90 -4.13 8.58
CA CYS A 197 5.46 -3.89 8.45
C CYS A 197 4.83 -3.58 9.81
N HIS A 198 5.08 -4.42 10.83
CA HIS A 198 4.45 -4.35 12.14
C HIS A 198 5.04 -3.30 13.10
N GLY A 199 6.18 -2.68 12.76
CA GLY A 199 6.97 -1.85 13.66
C GLY A 199 7.96 -2.69 14.47
N HIS A 200 9.01 -2.06 15.00
CA HIS A 200 10.08 -2.77 15.70
C HIS A 200 9.59 -3.43 17.00
N GLY A 201 10.08 -4.63 17.32
CA GLY A 201 9.45 -5.54 18.29
C GLY A 201 9.88 -5.34 19.74
N THR A 202 11.08 -4.80 19.97
CA THR A 202 11.73 -4.74 21.30
C THR A 202 10.91 -4.07 22.40
N MET A 203 10.14 -3.03 22.08
CA MET A 203 9.31 -2.33 23.06
C MET A 203 8.01 -3.09 23.40
N TYR A 204 7.29 -3.59 22.38
CA TYR A 204 6.00 -4.25 22.62
C TYR A 204 6.11 -5.74 22.93
N GLN A 205 7.28 -6.38 22.77
CA GLN A 205 7.41 -7.83 22.96
C GLN A 205 6.89 -8.30 24.32
N THR A 206 7.24 -7.63 25.43
CA THR A 206 6.77 -8.07 26.75
C THR A 206 5.28 -7.78 26.96
N VAL A 207 4.80 -6.59 26.57
CA VAL A 207 3.42 -6.15 26.86
C VAL A 207 2.36 -6.77 25.93
N HIS A 208 2.71 -7.19 24.71
CA HIS A 208 1.73 -7.76 23.78
C HIS A 208 1.30 -9.19 24.11
N GLN A 209 2.18 -9.95 24.78
CA GLN A 209 1.92 -11.32 25.25
C GLN A 209 1.50 -11.37 26.72
N ALA A 210 1.69 -10.29 27.48
CA ALA A 210 1.36 -10.25 28.90
C ALA A 210 -0.11 -10.63 29.14
N SER A 211 -0.31 -11.62 30.00
CA SER A 211 -1.61 -12.12 30.41
C SER A 211 -1.75 -12.13 31.93
N ARG A 212 -2.99 -12.17 32.40
CA ARG A 212 -3.35 -12.26 33.82
C ARG A 212 -4.65 -13.03 34.01
N GLU A 213 -4.88 -13.52 35.21
CA GLU A 213 -6.16 -14.12 35.60
C GLU A 213 -7.34 -13.15 35.35
N GLY A 214 -8.46 -13.69 34.91
CA GLY A 214 -9.75 -12.99 34.80
C GLY A 214 -10.63 -13.45 33.65
N ASP A 215 -11.92 -13.17 33.79
CA ASP A 215 -12.97 -13.55 32.82
C ASP A 215 -13.45 -12.31 32.04
N THR A 216 -12.74 -11.94 30.97
CA THR A 216 -13.18 -10.89 30.04
C THR A 216 -13.35 -11.38 28.60
N ASN A 217 -13.25 -12.68 28.37
CA ASN A 217 -13.50 -13.32 27.08
C ASN A 217 -14.13 -14.69 27.36
N PRO A 218 -15.40 -14.93 27.00
CA PRO A 218 -16.13 -16.13 27.41
C PRO A 218 -15.36 -17.43 27.13
N GLY A 219 -15.06 -18.17 28.20
CA GLY A 219 -14.34 -19.44 28.16
C GLY A 219 -12.81 -19.33 28.13
N ALA A 220 -12.23 -18.13 28.16
CA ALA A 220 -10.81 -17.93 28.45
C ALA A 220 -10.57 -17.96 29.97
N LEU A 221 -9.44 -18.55 30.38
CA LEU A 221 -8.94 -18.54 31.76
C LEU A 221 -8.09 -17.29 32.03
N LYS A 222 -7.38 -16.78 31.01
CA LYS A 222 -6.49 -15.61 31.11
C LYS A 222 -6.82 -14.51 30.11
N VAL A 223 -6.69 -13.27 30.55
CA VAL A 223 -6.91 -12.05 29.76
C VAL A 223 -5.60 -11.53 29.20
N VAL A 224 -5.57 -11.25 27.89
CA VAL A 224 -4.49 -10.48 27.25
C VAL A 224 -4.98 -9.06 27.01
N ASP A 225 -4.73 -8.16 27.97
CA ASP A 225 -5.24 -6.79 27.95
C ASP A 225 -4.79 -6.00 26.71
N TRP A 226 -3.61 -6.33 26.14
CA TRP A 226 -3.10 -5.75 24.90
C TRP A 226 -4.11 -5.80 23.74
N ARG A 227 -4.96 -6.84 23.66
CA ARG A 227 -6.01 -6.90 22.62
C ARG A 227 -6.89 -5.64 22.70
N LEU A 228 -7.29 -5.26 23.91
CA LEU A 228 -8.21 -4.15 24.21
C LEU A 228 -7.55 -2.76 24.35
N PHE A 229 -6.21 -2.66 24.37
CA PHE A 229 -5.52 -1.37 24.42
C PHE A 229 -5.85 -0.48 23.21
N PRO A 230 -6.04 0.85 23.39
CA PRO A 230 -6.21 1.80 22.29
C PRO A 230 -5.08 1.71 21.26
N THR A 231 -5.42 1.91 19.99
CA THR A 231 -4.46 1.83 18.87
C THR A 231 -3.33 2.84 19.01
N ALA A 232 -3.63 4.07 19.45
CA ALA A 232 -2.61 5.08 19.75
C ALA A 232 -1.58 4.63 20.80
N VAL A 233 -2.03 3.98 21.89
CA VAL A 233 -1.12 3.44 22.91
C VAL A 233 -0.24 2.33 22.33
N LYS A 234 -0.78 1.44 21.48
CA LYS A 234 0.02 0.41 20.78
C LYS A 234 1.10 1.05 19.88
N THR A 235 0.79 2.17 19.24
CA THR A 235 1.76 2.94 18.45
C THR A 235 2.82 3.63 19.31
N GLU A 236 2.48 4.11 20.52
CA GLU A 236 3.51 4.57 21.48
C GLU A 236 4.47 3.44 21.89
N TRP A 237 3.98 2.19 21.98
CA TRP A 237 4.79 0.97 22.14
C TRP A 237 5.51 0.51 20.87
N GLY A 238 5.43 1.27 19.77
CA GLY A 238 6.13 0.99 18.52
C GLY A 238 5.43 0.04 17.55
N LEU A 239 4.16 -0.33 17.79
CA LEU A 239 3.38 -1.17 16.86
C LEU A 239 2.68 -0.32 15.79
N ASN A 240 2.92 -0.65 14.51
CA ASN A 240 2.16 -0.15 13.38
C ASN A 240 0.77 -0.79 13.33
N ASN A 241 -0.28 0.02 13.36
CA ASN A 241 -1.66 -0.47 13.28
C ASN A 241 -2.08 -0.82 11.85
N LEU A 242 -1.59 -1.94 11.30
CA LEU A 242 -1.92 -2.42 9.95
C LEU A 242 -3.40 -2.82 9.74
N ARG A 243 -4.25 -2.76 10.78
CA ARG A 243 -5.71 -2.84 10.65
C ARG A 243 -6.32 -1.52 10.19
N ASP A 244 -5.70 -0.38 10.50
CA ASP A 244 -6.08 0.90 9.90
C ASP A 244 -5.64 0.92 8.42
N PRO A 245 -6.58 1.12 7.46
CA PRO A 245 -6.24 1.10 6.04
C PRO A 245 -5.22 2.15 5.64
N ALA A 246 -5.18 3.31 6.31
CA ALA A 246 -4.26 4.38 5.97
C ALA A 246 -2.84 4.07 6.45
N VAL A 247 -2.68 3.55 7.66
CA VAL A 247 -1.38 3.08 8.16
C VAL A 247 -0.84 1.97 7.27
N ALA A 248 -1.67 0.96 6.94
CA ALA A 248 -1.27 -0.12 6.05
C ALA A 248 -0.89 0.37 4.64
N ALA A 249 -1.65 1.30 4.07
CA ALA A 249 -1.34 1.92 2.78
C ALA A 249 -0.02 2.69 2.82
N GLN A 250 0.21 3.49 3.87
CA GLN A 250 1.46 4.25 4.05
C GLN A 250 2.68 3.32 4.21
N THR A 251 2.56 2.26 5.02
CA THR A 251 3.60 1.23 5.17
C THR A 251 3.96 0.60 3.82
N CYS A 252 2.98 0.14 3.04
CA CYS A 252 3.25 -0.43 1.71
C CYS A 252 3.75 0.61 0.69
N ALA A 253 3.20 1.83 0.71
CA ALA A 253 3.59 2.92 -0.18
C ALA A 253 5.04 3.38 0.02
N SER A 254 5.56 3.31 1.25
CA SER A 254 6.95 3.68 1.54
C SER A 254 7.97 2.98 0.63
N CYS A 255 7.73 1.70 0.30
CA CYS A 255 8.55 0.91 -0.65
C CYS A 255 7.99 0.89 -2.08
N HIS A 256 6.67 0.77 -2.25
CA HIS A 256 6.06 0.55 -3.58
C HIS A 256 5.70 1.82 -4.36
N ILE A 257 5.78 2.98 -3.73
CA ILE A 257 5.70 4.30 -4.36
C ILE A 257 6.99 5.06 -4.10
N GLY A 258 7.41 5.09 -2.83
CA GLY A 258 8.63 5.71 -2.32
C GLY A 258 8.34 6.67 -1.16
N ASN A 259 9.26 6.72 -0.20
CA ASN A 259 9.37 7.74 0.83
C ASN A 259 10.85 8.08 1.08
N LYS A 260 11.29 9.27 0.65
CA LYS A 260 12.66 9.75 0.85
C LYS A 260 13.00 10.00 2.32
N ALA A 261 12.01 10.34 3.15
CA ALA A 261 12.21 10.47 4.60
C ALA A 261 12.57 9.12 5.27
N GLU A 262 12.25 8.00 4.62
CA GLU A 262 12.66 6.64 5.03
C GLU A 262 13.82 6.09 4.18
N GLY A 263 14.48 6.91 3.35
CA GLY A 263 15.54 6.46 2.44
C GLY A 263 15.08 5.55 1.30
N ARG A 264 13.76 5.35 1.15
CA ARG A 264 13.13 4.43 0.21
C ARG A 264 12.73 5.18 -1.05
N PHE A 265 13.62 5.30 -2.04
CA PHE A 265 13.26 5.94 -3.31
C PHE A 265 14.04 5.33 -4.47
N VAL A 266 13.31 4.91 -5.50
CA VAL A 266 13.89 4.40 -6.74
C VAL A 266 14.04 5.56 -7.71
N THR A 267 15.29 5.98 -7.94
CA THR A 267 15.62 7.06 -8.88
C THR A 267 15.48 6.59 -10.32
N HIS A 268 15.38 7.52 -11.27
CA HIS A 268 15.46 7.20 -12.68
C HIS A 268 16.76 6.45 -13.04
N ASP A 269 17.90 6.79 -12.42
CA ASP A 269 19.16 6.06 -12.64
C ASP A 269 19.06 4.58 -12.25
N MET A 270 18.29 4.23 -11.21
CA MET A 270 18.02 2.83 -10.86
C MET A 270 17.16 2.15 -11.93
N PHE A 271 16.12 2.81 -12.44
CA PHE A 271 15.33 2.28 -13.56
C PHE A 271 16.18 2.10 -14.84
N ALA A 272 17.02 3.09 -15.19
CA ALA A 272 17.95 3.01 -16.32
C ALA A 272 19.05 1.93 -16.13
N ALA A 273 19.47 1.70 -14.89
CA ALA A 273 20.32 0.57 -14.50
C ALA A 273 19.60 -0.79 -14.65
N GLY A 274 18.26 -0.80 -14.69
CA GLY A 274 17.45 -1.98 -14.95
C GLY A 274 16.60 -2.45 -13.76
N HIS A 275 16.39 -1.60 -12.74
CA HIS A 275 15.40 -1.85 -11.70
C HIS A 275 14.00 -1.96 -12.34
N PRO A 276 13.16 -2.93 -11.94
CA PRO A 276 11.78 -3.02 -12.41
C PRO A 276 10.99 -1.72 -12.14
N PRO A 277 10.20 -1.18 -13.08
CA PRO A 277 9.27 -0.09 -12.79
C PRO A 277 8.32 -0.46 -11.66
N LEU A 278 8.13 0.44 -10.69
CA LEU A 278 7.20 0.23 -9.59
C LEU A 278 5.74 0.32 -10.11
N PRO A 279 4.94 -0.77 -10.05
CA PRO A 279 3.55 -0.75 -10.51
C PRO A 279 2.70 0.27 -9.73
N PRO A 280 1.54 0.68 -10.24
CA PRO A 280 0.60 1.45 -9.45
C PRO A 280 0.10 0.60 -8.26
N LEU A 281 0.01 1.20 -7.09
CA LEU A 281 -0.32 0.51 -5.85
C LEU A 281 -1.85 0.46 -5.63
N ASP A 282 -2.41 -0.74 -5.59
CA ASP A 282 -3.70 -1.03 -4.94
C ASP A 282 -3.39 -1.91 -3.73
N LEU A 283 -3.66 -1.43 -2.52
CA LEU A 283 -3.39 -2.18 -1.28
C LEU A 283 -4.13 -3.53 -1.26
N MET A 284 -5.36 -3.60 -1.78
CA MET A 284 -6.16 -4.82 -1.77
C MET A 284 -5.67 -5.83 -2.82
N ALA A 285 -5.22 -5.36 -3.98
CA ALA A 285 -4.55 -6.22 -4.96
C ALA A 285 -3.21 -6.75 -4.41
N TYR A 286 -2.38 -5.88 -3.86
CA TYR A 286 -1.07 -6.25 -3.32
C TYR A 286 -1.18 -7.21 -2.13
N THR A 287 -2.17 -7.03 -1.26
CA THR A 287 -2.39 -7.93 -0.11
C THR A 287 -3.11 -9.22 -0.51
N ARG A 288 -3.92 -9.23 -1.57
CA ARG A 288 -4.46 -10.47 -2.20
C ARG A 288 -3.36 -11.32 -2.85
N GLU A 289 -2.40 -10.69 -3.50
CA GLU A 289 -1.30 -11.37 -4.20
C GLU A 289 -0.12 -11.74 -3.27
N GLN A 290 -0.24 -11.43 -1.98
CA GLN A 290 0.61 -11.95 -0.92
C GLN A 290 -0.03 -13.18 -0.27
N PRO A 291 0.76 -14.14 0.21
CA PRO A 291 0.21 -15.24 1.01
C PRO A 291 -0.29 -14.66 2.34
N ARG A 292 -1.57 -14.87 2.64
CA ARG A 292 -2.27 -14.29 3.80
C ARG A 292 -1.74 -14.90 5.10
N HIS A 293 -0.67 -14.29 5.62
CA HIS A 293 -0.08 -14.53 6.93
C HIS A 293 -0.69 -13.64 8.02
N TRP A 294 -1.95 -13.22 7.85
CA TRP A 294 -2.72 -12.43 8.80
C TRP A 294 -4.20 -12.84 8.72
N GLY A 295 -5.02 -12.48 9.70
CA GLY A 295 -6.48 -12.59 9.60
C GLY A 295 -7.12 -11.26 9.24
N PHE A 296 -8.18 -11.28 8.45
CA PHE A 296 -9.11 -10.16 8.42
C PHE A 296 -9.92 -10.12 9.72
N ALA A 297 -10.43 -8.94 10.08
CA ALA A 297 -11.20 -8.78 11.31
C ALA A 297 -12.48 -9.64 11.33
N GLY A 298 -13.13 -9.81 10.16
CA GLY A 298 -14.26 -10.72 9.98
C GLY A 298 -13.90 -12.22 10.01
N ASP A 299 -12.62 -12.59 9.92
CA ASP A 299 -12.15 -13.98 10.07
C ASP A 299 -12.00 -14.38 11.55
N MET A 300 -12.06 -13.43 12.49
CA MET A 300 -11.59 -13.60 13.86
C MET A 300 -12.73 -13.58 14.88
N PRO A 301 -13.09 -14.73 15.49
CA PRO A 301 -14.22 -14.84 16.42
C PRO A 301 -14.20 -13.84 17.58
N PHE A 302 -13.02 -13.46 18.09
CA PHE A 302 -12.89 -12.44 19.12
C PHE A 302 -13.42 -11.07 18.64
N ILE A 303 -13.14 -10.71 17.38
CA ILE A 303 -13.48 -9.40 16.81
C ILE A 303 -14.93 -9.37 16.32
N THR A 304 -15.43 -10.47 15.73
CA THR A 304 -16.84 -10.54 15.28
C THR A 304 -17.80 -10.48 16.45
N LYS A 305 -17.60 -11.30 17.49
CA LYS A 305 -18.40 -11.26 18.74
C LYS A 305 -18.41 -9.86 19.36
N MET A 306 -17.28 -9.15 19.32
CA MET A 306 -17.16 -7.78 19.84
C MET A 306 -17.94 -6.76 19.00
N ALA A 307 -18.01 -6.95 17.68
CA ALA A 307 -18.75 -6.07 16.77
C ALA A 307 -20.26 -6.34 16.73
N GLU A 308 -20.67 -7.58 17.01
CA GLU A 308 -22.08 -8.00 17.09
C GLU A 308 -22.75 -7.53 18.39
N ASN A 309 -21.99 -7.44 19.50
CA ASN A 309 -22.48 -6.91 20.76
C ASN A 309 -22.56 -5.37 20.74
N LYS A 310 -23.77 -4.82 20.86
CA LYS A 310 -24.06 -3.37 20.89
C LYS A 310 -23.21 -2.58 21.90
N ALA A 311 -22.89 -3.17 23.06
CA ALA A 311 -22.07 -2.51 24.09
C ALA A 311 -20.59 -2.37 23.71
N THR A 312 -20.11 -3.11 22.72
CA THR A 312 -18.71 -3.13 22.30
C THR A 312 -18.49 -2.83 20.82
N ALA A 313 -19.54 -2.64 20.03
CA ALA A 313 -19.47 -2.44 18.59
C ALA A 313 -18.58 -1.23 18.18
N ASP A 314 -18.75 -0.07 18.83
CA ASP A 314 -17.90 1.10 18.56
C ASP A 314 -16.45 0.87 18.95
N LYS A 315 -16.20 0.08 20.01
CA LYS A 315 -14.85 -0.32 20.43
C LYS A 315 -14.23 -1.31 19.45
N ALA A 316 -15.01 -2.22 18.86
CA ALA A 316 -14.54 -3.10 17.78
C ALA A 316 -14.12 -2.29 16.54
N PHE A 317 -14.88 -1.25 16.19
CA PHE A 317 -14.51 -0.34 15.11
C PHE A 317 -13.25 0.48 15.45
N ALA A 318 -13.17 1.08 16.63
CA ALA A 318 -12.03 1.90 17.05
C ALA A 318 -10.71 1.09 17.15
N LEU A 319 -10.78 -0.18 17.57
CA LEU A 319 -9.61 -1.05 17.73
C LEU A 319 -9.22 -1.82 16.46
N TYR A 320 -10.19 -2.20 15.64
CA TYR A 320 -9.99 -3.17 14.56
C TYR A 320 -10.56 -2.75 13.19
N ARG A 321 -11.15 -1.54 13.08
CA ARG A 321 -11.79 -1.01 11.87
C ARG A 321 -12.85 -1.93 11.26
N TYR A 322 -13.57 -2.65 12.11
CA TYR A 322 -14.60 -3.62 11.73
C TYR A 322 -15.96 -3.30 12.35
N ARG A 323 -17.03 -3.56 11.60
CA ARG A 323 -18.43 -3.47 12.05
C ARG A 323 -19.19 -4.68 11.53
N ALA A 324 -20.12 -5.21 12.33
CA ALA A 324 -21.01 -6.28 11.88
C ALA A 324 -21.87 -5.79 10.70
N GLY A 325 -22.01 -6.61 9.65
CA GLY A 325 -22.77 -6.27 8.44
C GLY A 325 -22.10 -5.30 7.46
N GLU A 326 -20.88 -4.82 7.74
CA GLU A 326 -20.09 -3.98 6.82
C GLU A 326 -18.98 -4.80 6.16
N SER A 327 -18.78 -4.62 4.85
CA SER A 327 -17.62 -5.17 4.15
C SER A 327 -16.35 -4.45 4.61
N LEU A 328 -15.49 -5.23 5.28
CA LEU A 328 -14.14 -4.82 5.62
C LEU A 328 -13.29 -4.59 4.34
N VAL A 329 -13.49 -5.39 3.30
CA VAL A 329 -12.71 -5.33 2.05
C VAL A 329 -13.02 -4.04 1.32
N ALA A 330 -14.29 -3.68 1.15
CA ALA A 330 -14.71 -2.46 0.48
C ALA A 330 -14.33 -1.20 1.28
N ARG A 331 -14.48 -1.22 2.62
CA ARG A 331 -13.96 -0.15 3.49
C ARG A 331 -12.44 0.02 3.33
N ARG A 332 -11.67 -1.08 3.42
CA ARG A 332 -10.21 -1.04 3.33
C ARG A 332 -9.75 -0.60 1.94
N PHE A 333 -10.41 -1.04 0.87
CA PHE A 333 -10.23 -0.55 -0.49
C PHE A 333 -10.45 0.97 -0.57
N ALA A 334 -11.60 1.46 -0.10
CA ALA A 334 -11.95 2.87 -0.17
C ALA A 334 -10.97 3.79 0.58
N GLU A 335 -10.67 3.47 1.85
CA GLU A 335 -9.76 4.27 2.66
C GLU A 335 -8.30 4.18 2.17
N SER A 336 -7.86 3.02 1.68
CA SER A 336 -6.50 2.86 1.16
C SER A 336 -6.28 3.51 -0.20
N ALA A 337 -7.28 3.58 -1.07
CA ALA A 337 -7.19 4.31 -2.34
C ALA A 337 -6.85 5.79 -2.13
N LEU A 338 -7.48 6.43 -1.13
CA LEU A 338 -7.15 7.81 -0.75
C LEU A 338 -5.79 7.91 -0.04
N ALA A 339 -5.46 6.98 0.85
CA ALA A 339 -4.14 6.97 1.50
C ALA A 339 -2.98 6.77 0.49
N VAL A 340 -3.17 5.97 -0.55
CA VAL A 340 -2.23 5.79 -1.68
C VAL A 340 -2.06 7.08 -2.49
N LEU A 341 -3.16 7.77 -2.81
CA LEU A 341 -3.11 9.09 -3.45
C LEU A 341 -2.34 10.10 -2.58
N GLY A 342 -2.62 10.13 -1.28
CA GLY A 342 -1.92 10.96 -0.30
C GLY A 342 -0.42 10.65 -0.21
N ALA A 343 -0.03 9.37 -0.23
CA ALA A 343 1.38 8.96 -0.25
C ALA A 343 2.09 9.33 -1.56
N THR A 344 1.43 9.17 -2.71
CA THR A 344 1.94 9.60 -4.02
C THR A 344 2.21 11.10 -4.04
N ALA A 345 1.26 11.89 -3.54
CA ALA A 345 1.43 13.33 -3.40
C ALA A 345 2.54 13.68 -2.39
N GLY A 346 2.62 12.98 -1.26
CA GLY A 346 3.69 13.13 -0.27
C GLY A 346 5.09 12.95 -0.87
N LEU A 347 5.30 11.90 -1.67
CA LEU A 347 6.56 11.71 -2.40
C LEU A 347 6.83 12.86 -3.39
N GLY A 348 5.81 13.31 -4.13
CA GLY A 348 5.94 14.44 -5.06
C GLY A 348 6.40 15.74 -4.36
N ALA A 349 5.96 15.99 -3.13
CA ALA A 349 6.44 17.12 -2.32
C ALA A 349 7.93 16.95 -1.93
N GLN A 350 8.35 15.75 -1.52
CA GLN A 350 9.74 15.44 -1.16
C GLN A 350 10.68 15.55 -2.36
N LEU A 351 10.23 15.17 -3.56
CA LEU A 351 11.01 15.30 -4.80
C LEU A 351 11.11 16.75 -5.26
N ALA A 352 10.08 17.55 -5.03
CA ALA A 352 10.13 18.99 -5.28
C ALA A 352 11.10 19.73 -4.33
N ASP A 353 11.15 19.36 -3.05
CA ASP A 353 12.14 19.88 -2.11
C ASP A 353 13.58 19.51 -2.52
N ASP A 354 13.80 18.27 -2.95
CA ASP A 354 15.10 17.80 -3.44
C ASP A 354 15.56 18.50 -4.73
N ALA A 355 14.65 18.69 -5.68
CA ALA A 355 14.89 19.44 -6.92
C ALA A 355 15.29 20.90 -6.60
N LYS A 356 14.55 21.55 -5.70
CA LYS A 356 14.85 22.91 -5.23
C LYS A 356 16.20 23.00 -4.52
N ALA A 357 16.53 22.03 -3.67
CA ALA A 357 17.81 21.99 -2.95
C ALA A 357 19.01 21.78 -3.89
N LYS A 358 18.82 21.03 -4.98
CA LYS A 358 19.86 20.77 -6.01
C LYS A 358 19.95 21.88 -7.06
N GLY A 359 18.92 22.70 -7.22
CA GLY A 359 18.83 23.69 -8.31
C GLY A 359 18.52 23.07 -9.68
N ASP A 360 17.92 21.87 -9.70
CA ASP A 360 17.62 21.07 -10.90
C ASP A 360 16.12 20.75 -11.00
N GLY A 361 15.71 20.01 -12.04
CA GLY A 361 14.36 19.46 -12.16
C GLY A 361 14.06 18.34 -11.16
N LEU A 362 12.80 17.87 -11.18
CA LEU A 362 12.43 16.63 -10.49
C LEU A 362 13.17 15.43 -11.10
N ASP A 363 13.52 14.44 -10.27
CA ASP A 363 13.98 13.13 -10.75
C ASP A 363 12.97 12.56 -11.77
N PHE A 364 13.44 12.01 -12.88
CA PHE A 364 12.56 11.51 -13.94
C PHE A 364 11.64 10.35 -13.48
N SER A 365 11.91 9.68 -12.36
CA SER A 365 10.97 8.71 -11.76
C SER A 365 9.73 9.34 -11.12
N ALA A 366 9.68 10.68 -10.98
CA ALA A 366 8.49 11.42 -10.56
C ALA A 366 7.36 11.47 -11.63
N PHE A 367 7.70 11.17 -12.88
CA PHE A 367 6.82 11.35 -14.03
C PHE A 367 6.21 10.02 -14.52
N ASP A 368 5.17 10.12 -15.33
CA ASP A 368 4.65 9.01 -16.12
C ASP A 368 5.70 8.58 -17.16
N CYS A 369 6.43 7.50 -16.87
CA CYS A 369 7.43 6.95 -17.78
C CYS A 369 6.85 6.63 -19.17
N TYR A 370 5.56 6.25 -19.27
CA TYR A 370 4.88 5.96 -20.54
C TYR A 370 4.49 7.24 -21.31
N SER A 371 4.59 8.42 -20.70
CA SER A 371 4.57 9.68 -21.44
C SER A 371 5.78 9.83 -22.37
N CYS A 372 6.88 9.10 -22.16
CA CYS A 372 8.07 9.11 -23.04
C CYS A 372 8.40 7.72 -23.64
N HIS A 373 8.27 6.64 -22.87
CA HIS A 373 8.62 5.27 -23.23
C HIS A 373 7.38 4.47 -23.63
N HIS A 374 6.81 4.83 -24.79
CA HIS A 374 5.66 4.17 -25.39
C HIS A 374 5.96 3.76 -26.83
N ASN A 375 5.09 2.94 -27.43
CA ASN A 375 5.23 2.62 -28.86
C ASN A 375 4.91 3.86 -29.73
N LEU A 376 5.63 4.04 -30.83
CA LEU A 376 5.44 5.15 -31.78
C LEU A 376 4.44 4.79 -32.90
N LYS A 377 3.50 3.87 -32.63
CA LYS A 377 2.52 3.42 -33.64
C LYS A 377 1.43 4.49 -33.82
N TYR A 378 0.91 4.58 -35.04
CA TYR A 378 -0.23 5.44 -35.38
C TYR A 378 -1.29 4.62 -36.13
N PRO A 379 -2.57 4.64 -35.72
CA PRO A 379 -3.08 5.21 -34.45
C PRO A 379 -2.59 4.42 -33.23
N SER A 380 -2.76 4.97 -32.03
CA SER A 380 -2.46 4.30 -30.75
C SER A 380 -3.32 4.81 -29.59
N GLU A 381 -3.64 3.92 -28.65
CA GLU A 381 -4.42 4.21 -27.43
C GLU A 381 -3.86 5.39 -26.61
N ARG A 382 -2.52 5.61 -26.64
CA ARG A 382 -1.88 6.74 -25.96
C ARG A 382 -2.21 8.08 -26.63
N GLN A 383 -2.50 8.09 -27.92
CA GLN A 383 -2.97 9.29 -28.61
C GLN A 383 -4.46 9.53 -28.32
N ASP A 384 -5.25 8.45 -28.26
CA ASP A 384 -6.68 8.50 -27.91
C ASP A 384 -6.92 8.89 -26.44
N ARG A 385 -6.02 8.51 -25.51
CA ARG A 385 -5.95 8.96 -24.10
C ARG A 385 -5.93 10.49 -23.97
N GLY A 386 -5.36 11.20 -24.95
CA GLY A 386 -5.09 12.64 -24.86
C GLY A 386 -4.08 13.00 -23.76
N TYR A 387 -4.10 14.26 -23.34
CA TYR A 387 -3.17 14.80 -22.33
C TYR A 387 -3.91 15.70 -21.34
N VAL A 388 -3.61 15.56 -20.05
CA VAL A 388 -3.99 16.55 -19.02
C VAL A 388 -2.88 17.61 -18.95
N GLY A 389 -3.22 18.88 -19.10
CA GLY A 389 -2.23 19.97 -19.19
C GLY A 389 -1.68 20.18 -20.60
N ARG A 390 -0.41 20.59 -20.72
CA ARG A 390 0.18 21.04 -21.99
C ARG A 390 0.81 19.88 -22.78
N PRO A 391 0.48 19.69 -24.08
CA PRO A 391 1.11 18.68 -24.91
C PRO A 391 2.64 18.81 -24.98
N GLY A 392 3.34 17.67 -25.06
CA GLY A 392 4.82 17.63 -25.14
C GLY A 392 5.54 17.92 -23.82
N ARG A 393 4.82 17.93 -22.69
CA ARG A 393 5.41 18.00 -21.34
C ARG A 393 5.31 16.66 -20.63
N PRO A 394 6.35 16.19 -19.92
CA PRO A 394 6.25 15.08 -18.99
C PRO A 394 5.15 15.34 -17.94
N LEU A 395 4.31 14.34 -17.70
CA LEU A 395 3.19 14.42 -16.77
C LEU A 395 3.51 13.69 -15.46
N TYR A 396 2.78 14.00 -14.39
CA TYR A 396 2.69 13.17 -13.19
C TYR A 396 2.07 11.80 -13.53
N ARG A 397 2.22 10.80 -12.65
CA ARG A 397 1.59 9.48 -12.82
C ARG A 397 0.07 9.56 -12.56
N PRO A 398 -0.82 9.36 -13.56
CA PRO A 398 -2.26 9.58 -13.40
C PRO A 398 -2.96 8.47 -12.62
N ALA A 399 -2.38 7.27 -12.58
CA ALA A 399 -3.00 6.06 -12.02
C ALA A 399 -3.47 6.24 -10.56
N ALA A 400 -2.74 7.03 -9.75
CA ALA A 400 -3.09 7.33 -8.36
C ALA A 400 -4.47 8.01 -8.19
N PHE A 401 -4.97 8.71 -9.20
CA PHE A 401 -6.26 9.41 -9.15
C PHE A 401 -7.44 8.49 -9.47
N ALA A 402 -7.24 7.40 -10.21
CA ALA A 402 -8.30 6.59 -10.80
C ALA A 402 -9.22 5.94 -9.76
N LEU A 403 -8.64 5.25 -8.77
CA LEU A 403 -9.40 4.59 -7.71
C LEU A 403 -9.96 5.59 -6.68
N ALA A 404 -9.21 6.65 -6.37
CA ALA A 404 -9.67 7.73 -5.49
C ALA A 404 -10.93 8.42 -6.03
N ARG A 405 -10.95 8.78 -7.31
CA ARG A 405 -12.11 9.39 -7.98
C ARG A 405 -13.35 8.48 -7.91
N LEU A 406 -13.19 7.20 -8.26
CA LEU A 406 -14.24 6.19 -8.19
C LEU A 406 -14.84 6.06 -6.78
N VAL A 407 -13.98 5.96 -5.77
CA VAL A 407 -14.38 5.80 -4.36
C VAL A 407 -15.16 7.03 -3.88
N LEU A 408 -14.69 8.25 -4.20
CA LEU A 408 -15.35 9.49 -3.80
C LEU A 408 -16.70 9.70 -4.51
N ASP A 409 -16.78 9.37 -5.80
CA ASP A 409 -18.02 9.45 -6.58
C ASP A 409 -19.06 8.38 -6.16
N HIS A 410 -18.62 7.24 -5.61
CA HIS A 410 -19.53 6.32 -4.92
C HIS A 410 -19.94 6.84 -3.55
N ALA A 411 -18.97 7.15 -2.68
CA ALA A 411 -19.18 7.55 -1.30
C ALA A 411 -20.05 8.80 -1.15
N GLY A 412 -19.90 9.80 -2.04
CA GLY A 412 -20.72 11.01 -2.03
C GLY A 412 -22.22 10.80 -2.29
N GLY A 413 -22.64 9.59 -2.67
CA GLY A 413 -24.05 9.18 -2.81
C GLY A 413 -24.54 8.18 -1.74
N MET A 414 -23.69 7.80 -0.79
CA MET A 414 -24.01 6.83 0.27
C MET A 414 -24.49 7.53 1.55
N THR A 415 -25.26 6.82 2.37
CA THR A 415 -25.59 7.22 3.75
C THR A 415 -24.32 7.45 4.57
N GLY A 416 -24.21 8.61 5.22
CA GLY A 416 -23.02 9.03 5.96
C GLY A 416 -21.91 9.62 5.09
N GLY A 417 -22.10 9.66 3.76
CA GLY A 417 -21.18 10.22 2.77
C GLY A 417 -21.56 11.62 2.30
N GLU A 418 -22.53 12.28 2.92
CA GLU A 418 -23.07 13.58 2.48
C GLU A 418 -21.98 14.66 2.46
N SER A 419 -21.01 14.59 3.37
CA SER A 419 -19.84 15.50 3.46
C SER A 419 -18.76 15.27 2.38
N LEU A 420 -18.95 14.24 1.54
CA LEU A 420 -18.12 13.90 0.37
C LEU A 420 -18.81 14.23 -0.96
N LYS A 421 -20.06 14.72 -0.94
CA LYS A 421 -20.78 15.11 -2.16
C LYS A 421 -20.01 16.19 -2.92
N GLY A 422 -19.56 15.85 -4.13
CA GLY A 422 -18.73 16.73 -4.97
C GLY A 422 -17.21 16.58 -4.78
N ALA A 423 -16.73 15.75 -3.85
CA ALA A 423 -15.29 15.55 -3.62
C ALA A 423 -14.55 14.98 -4.85
N ALA A 424 -15.22 14.21 -5.71
CA ALA A 424 -14.65 13.80 -7.01
C ALA A 424 -14.37 15.01 -7.93
N ASN A 425 -15.27 16.01 -7.96
CA ASN A 425 -15.06 17.24 -8.72
C ASN A 425 -14.01 18.17 -8.07
N GLU A 426 -13.78 18.06 -6.75
CA GLU A 426 -12.65 18.71 -6.08
C GLU A 426 -11.33 18.05 -6.46
N LEU A 427 -11.29 16.71 -6.52
CA LEU A 427 -10.13 15.96 -6.98
C LEU A 427 -9.73 16.34 -8.41
N ASP A 428 -10.70 16.46 -9.31
CA ASP A 428 -10.46 16.88 -10.70
C ASP A 428 -9.79 18.27 -10.78
N LYS A 429 -10.17 19.20 -9.90
CA LYS A 429 -9.54 20.53 -9.81
C LYS A 429 -8.12 20.45 -9.27
N LEU A 430 -7.89 19.63 -8.24
CA LEU A 430 -6.55 19.41 -7.68
C LEU A 430 -5.61 18.71 -8.67
N GLU A 431 -6.13 17.78 -9.47
CA GLU A 431 -5.38 17.14 -10.56
C GLU A 431 -4.99 18.15 -11.65
N LEU A 432 -5.90 19.06 -12.03
CA LEU A 432 -5.59 20.14 -12.97
C LEU A 432 -4.54 21.13 -12.42
N GLU A 433 -4.64 21.52 -11.14
CA GLU A 433 -3.61 22.34 -10.48
C GLU A 433 -2.24 21.64 -10.47
N LEU A 434 -2.20 20.33 -10.23
CA LEU A 434 -0.98 19.52 -10.29
C LEU A 434 -0.43 19.44 -11.71
N ALA A 435 -1.29 19.22 -12.72
CA ALA A 435 -0.90 19.19 -14.13
C ALA A 435 -0.28 20.52 -14.57
N ASP A 436 -0.86 21.66 -14.16
CA ASP A 436 -0.28 22.98 -14.44
C ASP A 436 1.07 23.17 -13.74
N ALA A 437 1.24 22.69 -12.50
CA ALA A 437 2.52 22.73 -11.79
C ALA A 437 3.62 21.89 -12.47
N PHE A 438 3.27 20.73 -13.00
CA PHE A 438 4.18 19.87 -13.77
C PHE A 438 4.52 20.44 -15.15
N THR A 439 3.58 21.10 -15.83
CA THR A 439 3.71 21.49 -17.25
C THR A 439 4.10 22.96 -17.49
N VAL A 440 4.16 23.80 -16.45
CA VAL A 440 4.58 25.21 -16.56
C VAL A 440 6.07 25.38 -16.92
N LYS A 441 6.92 24.43 -16.50
CA LYS A 441 8.33 24.29 -16.89
C LYS A 441 8.54 22.87 -17.47
N THR A 442 9.66 22.62 -18.15
CA THR A 442 9.90 21.34 -18.84
C THR A 442 9.93 20.13 -17.91
N TYR A 443 10.45 20.30 -16.68
CA TYR A 443 10.62 19.23 -15.69
C TYR A 443 9.91 19.58 -14.36
N GLY A 444 8.74 20.21 -14.47
CA GLY A 444 8.03 20.79 -13.33
C GLY A 444 8.64 22.09 -12.81
N ASP A 445 7.84 22.85 -12.08
CA ASP A 445 8.33 23.95 -11.24
C ASP A 445 8.30 23.50 -9.78
N ALA A 446 9.47 23.35 -9.16
CA ALA A 446 9.60 22.75 -7.84
C ALA A 446 8.69 23.40 -6.78
N ASP A 447 8.64 24.73 -6.69
CA ASP A 447 7.80 25.43 -5.72
C ASP A 447 6.31 25.19 -5.97
N LYS A 448 5.87 25.23 -7.23
CA LYS A 448 4.46 24.94 -7.58
C LYS A 448 4.09 23.47 -7.40
N VAL A 449 4.99 22.55 -7.75
CA VAL A 449 4.77 21.11 -7.57
C VAL A 449 4.65 20.83 -6.07
N LYS A 450 5.56 21.32 -5.23
CA LYS A 450 5.48 21.20 -3.77
C LYS A 450 4.15 21.74 -3.23
N ALA A 451 3.72 22.92 -3.68
CA ALA A 451 2.46 23.52 -3.23
C ALA A 451 1.24 22.65 -3.63
N ALA A 452 1.17 22.22 -4.88
CA ALA A 452 0.08 21.39 -5.38
C ALA A 452 0.03 20.01 -4.72
N THR A 453 1.18 19.35 -4.54
CA THR A 453 1.26 18.02 -3.93
C THR A 453 1.03 18.06 -2.41
N ALA A 454 1.54 19.06 -1.69
CA ALA A 454 1.24 19.24 -0.27
C ALA A 454 -0.26 19.51 -0.04
N LYS A 455 -0.88 20.34 -0.89
CA LYS A 455 -2.34 20.58 -0.88
C LYS A 455 -3.12 19.29 -1.15
N LEU A 456 -2.75 18.52 -2.17
CA LEU A 456 -3.37 17.25 -2.51
C LEU A 456 -3.23 16.20 -1.39
N ALA A 457 -2.05 16.07 -0.79
CA ALA A 457 -1.81 15.15 0.32
C ALA A 457 -2.69 15.49 1.56
N ALA A 458 -2.71 16.77 1.95
CA ALA A 458 -3.52 17.24 3.07
C ALA A 458 -5.03 17.11 2.80
N TRP A 459 -5.48 17.44 1.58
CA TRP A 459 -6.87 17.25 1.17
C TRP A 459 -7.26 15.77 1.17
N SER A 460 -6.40 14.88 0.67
CA SER A 460 -6.69 13.44 0.56
C SER A 460 -6.87 12.80 1.94
N GLU A 461 -6.01 13.11 2.91
CA GLU A 461 -6.19 12.70 4.31
C GLU A 461 -7.45 13.31 4.94
N GLY A 462 -7.77 14.57 4.59
CA GLY A 462 -8.99 15.24 5.03
C GLY A 462 -10.27 14.55 4.54
N VAL A 463 -10.35 14.18 3.25
CA VAL A 463 -11.52 13.45 2.72
C VAL A 463 -11.53 11.99 3.13
N ARG A 464 -10.38 11.34 3.34
CA ARG A 464 -10.32 9.97 3.86
C ARG A 464 -10.96 9.86 5.24
N LYS A 465 -10.72 10.80 6.16
CA LYS A 465 -11.37 10.82 7.48
C LYS A 465 -12.90 10.91 7.39
N LYS A 466 -13.44 11.55 6.34
CA LYS A 466 -14.90 11.61 6.09
C LYS A 466 -15.50 10.27 5.62
N LEU A 467 -14.70 9.24 5.29
CA LEU A 467 -15.19 7.87 5.02
C LEU A 467 -15.53 7.08 6.30
N GLU A 468 -15.16 7.57 7.48
CA GLU A 468 -15.47 6.90 8.75
C GLU A 468 -16.99 6.70 8.99
N PRO A 469 -17.87 7.71 8.79
CA PRO A 469 -19.33 7.56 8.90
C PRO A 469 -20.01 6.80 7.75
N VAL A 470 -19.38 6.63 6.59
CA VAL A 470 -19.90 5.84 5.46
C VAL A 470 -20.14 4.38 5.91
N ARG A 471 -21.00 3.61 5.22
CA ARG A 471 -21.26 2.18 5.49
C ARG A 471 -21.26 1.36 4.22
N TYR A 472 -20.28 0.47 4.05
CA TYR A 472 -20.17 -0.43 2.90
C TYR A 472 -20.96 -1.74 3.15
N THR A 473 -22.29 -1.69 3.02
CA THR A 473 -23.12 -2.92 3.05
C THR A 473 -22.93 -3.70 1.74
N PRO A 474 -23.30 -5.00 1.67
CA PRO A 474 -23.19 -5.79 0.43
C PRO A 474 -23.86 -5.13 -0.79
N GLU A 475 -24.98 -4.44 -0.59
CA GLU A 475 -25.70 -3.69 -1.63
C GLU A 475 -24.88 -2.48 -2.14
N GLU A 476 -24.17 -1.79 -1.25
CA GLU A 476 -23.26 -0.71 -1.64
C GLU A 476 -21.99 -1.25 -2.31
N VAL A 477 -21.46 -2.40 -1.88
CA VAL A 477 -20.35 -3.08 -2.60
C VAL A 477 -20.79 -3.45 -4.04
N ALA A 478 -22.01 -3.95 -4.22
CA ALA A 478 -22.57 -4.23 -5.54
C ALA A 478 -22.70 -2.95 -6.39
N LYS A 479 -23.17 -1.84 -5.81
CA LYS A 479 -23.21 -0.53 -6.49
C LYS A 479 -21.82 0.00 -6.84
N LEU A 480 -20.83 -0.14 -5.96
CA LEU A 480 -19.43 0.24 -6.22
C LEU A 480 -18.85 -0.59 -7.37
N PHE A 481 -19.10 -1.89 -7.40
CA PHE A 481 -18.70 -2.78 -8.50
C PHE A 481 -19.38 -2.37 -9.83
N THR A 482 -20.68 -2.08 -9.81
CA THR A 482 -21.40 -1.60 -11.01
C THR A 482 -20.87 -0.24 -11.49
N LYS A 483 -20.55 0.68 -10.58
CA LYS A 483 -19.94 1.97 -10.94
C LYS A 483 -18.53 1.79 -11.50
N LEU A 484 -17.72 0.92 -10.90
CA LEU A 484 -16.38 0.60 -11.39
C LEU A 484 -16.41 0.02 -12.80
N THR A 485 -17.23 -1.00 -13.03
CA THR A 485 -17.35 -1.63 -14.36
C THR A 485 -17.83 -0.63 -15.41
N ALA A 486 -18.81 0.22 -15.08
CA ALA A 486 -19.29 1.28 -15.97
C ALA A 486 -18.22 2.34 -16.30
N VAL A 487 -17.39 2.76 -15.33
CA VAL A 487 -16.28 3.72 -15.57
C VAL A 487 -15.15 3.07 -16.37
N ALA A 488 -14.81 1.83 -16.06
CA ALA A 488 -13.79 1.08 -16.78
C ALA A 488 -14.20 0.74 -18.23
N SER A 489 -15.50 0.77 -18.54
CA SER A 489 -16.05 0.48 -19.86
C SER A 489 -16.68 1.66 -20.60
N ASP A 490 -16.50 2.90 -20.15
CA ASP A 490 -17.10 4.07 -20.82
C ASP A 490 -16.49 4.30 -22.21
N ALA A 491 -17.20 3.89 -23.26
CA ALA A 491 -16.79 4.09 -24.65
C ALA A 491 -16.67 5.58 -25.06
N LYS A 492 -17.20 6.53 -24.27
CA LYS A 492 -17.00 7.98 -24.47
C LYS A 492 -15.77 8.53 -23.76
N LYS A 493 -15.20 7.75 -22.83
CA LYS A 493 -14.00 8.07 -22.05
C LYS A 493 -13.12 6.81 -21.92
N PRO A 494 -12.65 6.24 -23.05
CA PRO A 494 -11.93 4.97 -23.05
C PRO A 494 -10.68 5.04 -22.18
N VAL A 495 -10.38 3.95 -21.48
CA VAL A 495 -9.17 3.82 -20.66
C VAL A 495 -7.97 3.59 -21.57
N GLY A 496 -7.34 4.67 -22.03
CA GLY A 496 -6.12 4.62 -22.85
C GLY A 496 -4.80 4.51 -22.05
N ASP A 497 -4.88 4.16 -20.76
CA ASP A 497 -3.72 4.03 -19.87
C ASP A 497 -3.63 2.60 -19.27
N PRO A 498 -2.52 1.86 -19.48
CA PRO A 498 -2.37 0.50 -19.01
C PRO A 498 -2.27 0.38 -17.47
N GLU A 499 -1.74 1.40 -16.77
CA GLU A 499 -1.72 1.42 -15.30
C GLU A 499 -3.13 1.62 -14.73
N VAL A 500 -3.95 2.47 -15.36
CA VAL A 500 -5.36 2.67 -14.98
C VAL A 500 -6.19 1.42 -15.26
N ALA A 501 -6.02 0.79 -16.43
CA ALA A 501 -6.70 -0.45 -16.76
C ALA A 501 -6.34 -1.58 -15.79
N GLN A 502 -5.05 -1.70 -15.42
CA GLN A 502 -4.58 -2.63 -14.39
C GLN A 502 -5.26 -2.37 -13.03
N LEU A 503 -5.33 -1.12 -12.58
CA LEU A 503 -5.99 -0.77 -11.31
C LEU A 503 -7.49 -1.06 -11.31
N TYR A 504 -8.21 -0.72 -12.38
CA TYR A 504 -9.64 -1.00 -12.48
C TYR A 504 -9.94 -2.50 -12.55
N LEU A 505 -9.12 -3.27 -13.28
CA LEU A 505 -9.20 -4.73 -13.29
C LEU A 505 -9.02 -5.32 -11.88
N TRP A 506 -7.98 -4.87 -11.18
CA TRP A 506 -7.68 -5.35 -9.84
C TRP A 506 -8.73 -4.98 -8.80
N ALA A 507 -9.30 -3.78 -8.89
CA ALA A 507 -10.44 -3.36 -8.09
C ALA A 507 -11.70 -4.20 -8.41
N ALA A 508 -11.91 -4.56 -9.68
CA ALA A 508 -13.06 -5.37 -10.09
C ALA A 508 -12.94 -6.78 -9.53
N GLU A 509 -11.75 -7.38 -9.58
CA GLU A 509 -11.45 -8.64 -8.90
C GLU A 509 -11.66 -8.56 -7.38
N THR A 510 -11.18 -7.48 -6.73
CA THR A 510 -11.34 -7.26 -5.28
C THR A 510 -12.81 -7.27 -4.87
N LEU A 511 -13.63 -6.47 -5.55
CA LEU A 511 -15.05 -6.30 -5.21
C LEU A 511 -15.89 -7.52 -5.65
N TYR A 512 -15.59 -8.13 -6.79
CA TYR A 512 -16.26 -9.37 -7.24
C TYR A 512 -16.01 -10.54 -6.26
N LEU A 513 -14.79 -10.64 -5.72
CA LEU A 513 -14.45 -11.63 -4.70
C LEU A 513 -15.16 -11.39 -3.37
N ASP A 514 -15.27 -10.13 -2.95
CA ASP A 514 -15.99 -9.73 -1.73
C ASP A 514 -17.50 -10.00 -1.81
N LEU A 515 -18.06 -9.99 -3.03
CA LEU A 515 -19.45 -10.32 -3.34
C LEU A 515 -19.69 -11.82 -3.56
N GLN A 516 -18.71 -12.71 -3.35
CA GLN A 516 -18.94 -14.16 -3.44
C GLN A 516 -19.67 -14.71 -2.20
N PRO A 517 -20.54 -15.72 -2.36
CA PRO A 517 -21.01 -16.54 -1.24
C PRO A 517 -19.84 -17.13 -0.44
N LYS A 518 -19.98 -17.11 0.89
CA LYS A 518 -18.91 -17.54 1.81
C LYS A 518 -18.50 -19.00 1.57
N GLU A 519 -19.43 -19.85 1.14
CA GLU A 519 -19.19 -21.25 0.83
C GLU A 519 -18.19 -21.45 -0.32
N LEU A 520 -18.12 -20.51 -1.27
CA LEU A 520 -17.15 -20.54 -2.37
C LEU A 520 -15.78 -19.98 -1.94
N THR A 521 -15.76 -18.96 -1.08
CA THR A 521 -14.50 -18.42 -0.53
C THR A 521 -13.84 -19.40 0.43
N ASP A 522 -14.62 -20.03 1.32
CA ASP A 522 -14.13 -21.00 2.32
C ASP A 522 -13.63 -22.29 1.65
N LYS A 523 -14.22 -22.69 0.51
CA LYS A 523 -13.74 -23.83 -0.29
C LYS A 523 -12.60 -23.50 -1.24
N ALA A 524 -12.21 -22.22 -1.34
CA ALA A 524 -11.18 -21.75 -2.26
C ALA A 524 -11.42 -22.22 -3.72
N VAL A 525 -12.61 -21.91 -4.28
CA VAL A 525 -13.03 -22.28 -5.65
C VAL A 525 -13.01 -21.07 -6.59
N GLU A 526 -12.10 -21.03 -7.57
CA GLU A 526 -11.94 -19.84 -8.44
C GLU A 526 -13.24 -19.52 -9.21
N PRO A 527 -13.76 -18.29 -9.13
CA PRO A 527 -14.91 -17.90 -9.93
C PRO A 527 -14.55 -17.92 -11.41
N LYS A 528 -15.19 -18.82 -12.16
CA LYS A 528 -14.97 -19.03 -13.60
C LYS A 528 -15.01 -17.74 -14.42
N ALA A 529 -15.85 -16.77 -14.02
CA ALA A 529 -15.95 -15.47 -14.67
C ALA A 529 -14.67 -14.63 -14.53
N LEU A 530 -14.02 -14.62 -13.36
CA LEU A 530 -12.74 -13.94 -13.18
C LEU A 530 -11.64 -14.61 -14.00
N LYS A 531 -11.59 -15.94 -14.01
CA LYS A 531 -10.62 -16.66 -14.83
C LYS A 531 -10.80 -16.36 -16.32
N ALA A 532 -12.03 -16.45 -16.84
CA ALA A 532 -12.33 -16.17 -18.24
C ALA A 532 -12.03 -14.72 -18.64
N MET A 533 -12.36 -13.74 -17.78
CA MET A 533 -12.00 -12.33 -17.98
C MET A 533 -10.48 -12.17 -18.12
N ARG A 534 -9.70 -12.76 -17.19
CA ARG A 534 -8.23 -12.70 -17.22
C ARG A 534 -7.64 -13.36 -18.45
N ASP A 535 -8.06 -14.59 -18.76
CA ASP A 535 -7.57 -15.35 -19.92
C ASP A 535 -7.78 -14.54 -21.21
N GLY A 536 -8.91 -13.83 -21.34
CA GLY A 536 -9.24 -12.98 -22.48
C GLY A 536 -8.38 -11.71 -22.64
N ILE A 537 -7.72 -11.22 -21.59
CA ILE A 537 -6.94 -9.97 -21.60
C ILE A 537 -5.48 -10.11 -21.15
N ALA A 538 -5.02 -11.31 -20.79
CA ALA A 538 -3.67 -11.55 -20.24
C ALA A 538 -2.51 -11.14 -21.17
N ALA A 539 -2.76 -10.98 -22.47
CA ALA A 539 -1.79 -10.47 -23.45
C ALA A 539 -1.78 -8.93 -23.58
N SER A 540 -2.71 -8.23 -22.93
CA SER A 540 -2.95 -6.78 -23.09
C SER A 540 -3.02 -6.02 -21.77
N VAL A 541 -3.37 -6.67 -20.65
CA VAL A 541 -3.44 -6.06 -19.31
C VAL A 541 -2.73 -6.97 -18.32
N VAL A 542 -1.98 -6.39 -17.38
CA VAL A 542 -1.29 -7.16 -16.33
C VAL A 542 -2.32 -7.61 -15.29
N THR A 543 -2.87 -8.80 -15.50
CA THR A 543 -3.98 -9.34 -14.70
C THR A 543 -3.62 -9.59 -13.25
N ARG A 544 -2.40 -10.05 -12.95
CA ARG A 544 -1.94 -10.44 -11.61
C ARG A 544 -0.47 -10.09 -11.38
N LEU A 545 -0.08 -9.92 -10.12
CA LEU A 545 1.31 -9.76 -9.71
C LEU A 545 2.05 -11.11 -9.67
N ARG A 546 1.32 -12.19 -9.39
CA ARG A 546 1.80 -13.57 -9.31
C ARG A 546 0.89 -14.50 -10.15
N PRO A 547 0.88 -14.36 -11.49
CA PRO A 547 -0.05 -15.10 -12.35
C PRO A 547 0.07 -16.62 -12.22
N ASP A 548 1.27 -17.13 -11.92
CA ASP A 548 1.58 -18.57 -11.84
C ASP A 548 1.40 -19.16 -10.42
N THR A 549 0.92 -18.36 -9.47
CA THR A 549 0.46 -18.87 -8.17
C THR A 549 -1.01 -19.20 -8.22
N ASP A 550 -1.41 -20.26 -7.52
CA ASP A 550 -2.83 -20.60 -7.35
C ASP A 550 -3.64 -19.37 -7.01
N PHE A 551 -4.78 -19.23 -7.66
CA PHE A 551 -5.76 -18.24 -7.27
C PHE A 551 -6.40 -18.70 -5.97
N TYR A 552 -5.77 -18.43 -4.83
CA TYR A 552 -6.34 -18.11 -3.51
C TYR A 552 -5.21 -17.74 -2.55
N TYR A 553 -5.52 -16.85 -1.62
CA TYR A 553 -4.53 -16.15 -0.79
C TYR A 553 -4.25 -16.88 0.54
N GLU A 554 -5.12 -17.80 0.95
CA GLU A 554 -4.83 -18.74 2.04
C GLU A 554 -3.95 -19.89 1.57
N GLN A 555 -2.80 -20.07 2.23
CA GLN A 555 -1.94 -21.22 1.96
C GLN A 555 -2.55 -22.47 2.59
N ARG A 556 -2.65 -23.55 1.81
CA ARG A 556 -3.19 -24.82 2.26
C ARG A 556 -2.17 -25.54 3.15
N PHE A 557 -2.62 -25.94 4.34
CA PHE A 557 -1.83 -26.78 5.22
C PHE A 557 -2.01 -28.25 4.80
N VAL A 558 -0.90 -28.98 4.75
CA VAL A 558 -0.88 -30.41 4.40
C VAL A 558 -0.36 -31.19 5.59
N GLU A 559 -1.27 -31.97 6.17
CA GLU A 559 -1.00 -32.83 7.32
C GLU A 559 0.12 -33.84 7.03
N GLY A 560 0.92 -34.15 8.05
CA GLY A 560 2.04 -35.10 7.95
C GLY A 560 3.28 -34.63 7.18
N LYS A 561 3.31 -33.41 6.61
CA LYS A 561 4.51 -32.86 5.94
C LYS A 561 5.39 -32.04 6.89
N SER A 562 6.72 -32.19 6.76
CA SER A 562 7.73 -31.47 7.56
C SER A 562 7.79 -29.97 7.26
N SER A 563 7.49 -29.57 6.03
CA SER A 563 6.93 -28.24 5.74
C SER A 563 5.42 -28.42 5.67
N PRO A 564 4.64 -27.94 6.65
CA PRO A 564 3.20 -28.15 6.66
C PRO A 564 2.49 -27.28 5.62
N ILE A 565 3.20 -26.44 4.88
CA ILE A 565 2.69 -25.70 3.72
C ILE A 565 3.36 -26.23 2.43
N GLU A 566 2.56 -26.37 1.38
CA GLU A 566 2.99 -26.75 0.03
C GLU A 566 3.91 -25.70 -0.60
N LYS A 567 5.05 -26.11 -1.17
CA LYS A 567 6.06 -25.21 -1.74
C LYS A 567 5.46 -24.31 -2.85
N PRO A 568 5.97 -23.07 -3.04
CA PRO A 568 5.54 -22.23 -4.15
C PRO A 568 5.65 -22.96 -5.50
N THR A 569 4.60 -22.90 -6.31
CA THR A 569 4.49 -23.56 -7.62
C THR A 569 5.57 -23.15 -8.61
N THR A 570 6.03 -21.90 -8.54
CA THR A 570 7.14 -21.38 -9.34
C THR A 570 8.03 -20.44 -8.53
N ASN A 571 9.34 -20.51 -8.78
CA ASN A 571 10.32 -19.48 -8.38
C ASN A 571 10.71 -18.64 -9.61
N ASP A 572 9.71 -18.12 -10.32
CA ASP A 572 9.96 -17.43 -11.58
C ASP A 572 10.73 -16.12 -11.36
N SER A 573 11.85 -15.97 -12.08
CA SER A 573 12.78 -14.87 -11.85
C SER A 573 12.09 -13.52 -12.06
N VAL A 574 12.51 -12.52 -11.28
CA VAL A 574 11.97 -11.15 -11.41
C VAL A 574 12.18 -10.63 -12.84
N GLU A 575 13.26 -11.06 -13.50
CA GLU A 575 13.58 -10.75 -14.90
C GLU A 575 12.53 -11.29 -15.89
N ARG A 576 12.20 -12.59 -15.88
CA ARG A 576 11.17 -13.16 -16.78
C ARG A 576 9.82 -12.49 -16.59
N ARG A 577 9.45 -12.21 -15.34
CA ARG A 577 8.20 -11.51 -15.00
C ARG A 577 8.23 -10.05 -15.45
N LEU A 578 9.38 -9.38 -15.43
CA LEU A 578 9.55 -8.01 -15.93
C LEU A 578 9.44 -7.95 -17.45
N GLU A 579 10.11 -8.82 -18.19
CA GLU A 579 10.03 -8.88 -19.66
C GLU A 579 8.58 -9.05 -20.12
N LYS A 580 7.91 -10.10 -19.64
CA LYS A 580 6.48 -10.36 -19.89
C LYS A 580 5.58 -9.18 -19.49
N ARG A 581 5.89 -8.50 -18.38
CA ARG A 581 5.14 -7.30 -17.94
C ARG A 581 5.29 -6.15 -18.94
N MET A 582 6.50 -5.88 -19.41
CA MET A 582 6.75 -4.80 -20.37
C MET A 582 6.14 -5.11 -21.74
N ASP A 583 6.15 -6.37 -22.17
CA ASP A 583 5.49 -6.79 -23.41
C ASP A 583 3.98 -6.54 -23.35
N ILE A 584 3.32 -6.94 -22.25
CA ILE A 584 1.89 -6.71 -22.01
C ILE A 584 1.57 -5.20 -22.01
N PHE A 585 2.38 -4.39 -21.32
CA PHE A 585 2.22 -2.92 -21.29
C PHE A 585 2.36 -2.29 -22.68
N ASN A 586 3.30 -2.76 -23.50
CA ASN A 586 3.51 -2.28 -24.87
C ASN A 586 2.45 -2.78 -25.86
N ALA A 587 1.74 -3.87 -25.52
CA ALA A 587 0.67 -4.49 -26.29
C ALA A 587 -0.75 -4.07 -25.82
N PHE A 588 -0.86 -3.11 -24.90
CA PHE A 588 -2.14 -2.64 -24.37
C PHE A 588 -3.10 -2.15 -25.48
N ARG A 589 -4.36 -2.57 -25.37
CA ARG A 589 -5.51 -2.15 -26.18
C ARG A 589 -6.71 -1.93 -25.26
N GLY A 590 -7.38 -0.79 -25.40
CA GLY A 590 -8.52 -0.37 -24.59
C GLY A 590 -9.77 -1.20 -24.86
N ASP A 591 -10.04 -1.54 -26.12
CA ASP A 591 -11.24 -2.29 -26.52
C ASP A 591 -11.32 -3.72 -25.91
N PRO A 592 -10.30 -4.59 -25.98
CA PRO A 592 -10.32 -5.89 -25.32
C PRO A 592 -10.48 -5.78 -23.79
N PHE A 593 -9.86 -4.78 -23.16
CA PHE A 593 -10.03 -4.51 -21.74
C PHE A 593 -11.48 -4.13 -21.41
N ARG A 594 -12.04 -3.15 -22.15
CA ARG A 594 -13.43 -2.70 -22.04
C ARG A 594 -14.40 -3.87 -22.16
N MET A 595 -14.30 -4.65 -23.24
CA MET A 595 -15.18 -5.80 -23.49
C MET A 595 -15.11 -6.86 -22.39
N ALA A 596 -13.92 -7.13 -21.83
CA ALA A 596 -13.75 -8.10 -20.76
C ALA A 596 -14.40 -7.63 -19.44
N VAL A 597 -14.27 -6.32 -19.12
CA VAL A 597 -14.91 -5.74 -17.92
C VAL A 597 -16.43 -5.59 -18.11
N GLU A 598 -16.92 -5.22 -19.30
CA GLU A 598 -18.35 -5.25 -19.64
C GLU A 598 -18.96 -6.64 -19.47
N GLY A 599 -18.19 -7.70 -19.78
CA GLY A 599 -18.58 -9.09 -19.62
C GLY A 599 -18.72 -9.55 -18.16
N LEU A 600 -18.01 -8.90 -17.22
CA LEU A 600 -18.03 -9.27 -15.81
C LEU A 600 -19.28 -8.75 -15.11
N LYS A 601 -20.33 -9.57 -15.06
CA LYS A 601 -21.57 -9.26 -14.34
C LYS A 601 -21.41 -9.46 -12.83
N LEU A 602 -22.33 -8.90 -12.04
CA LEU A 602 -22.41 -9.17 -10.61
C LEU A 602 -22.51 -10.70 -10.35
N PRO A 603 -21.93 -11.20 -9.25
CA PRO A 603 -22.19 -12.55 -8.76
C PRO A 603 -23.68 -12.81 -8.59
N LYS A 604 -24.09 -14.08 -8.76
CA LYS A 604 -25.46 -14.55 -8.55
C LYS A 604 -25.59 -15.24 -7.20
#